data_AF-A0A497TXF6-F1
#
_entry.id   AF-A0A497TXF6-F1
#
_cell.length_a   1.000
_cell.length_b   1.000
_cell.length_c   1.000
_cell.angle_alpha   90.00
_cell.angle_beta   90.00
_cell.angle_gamma   90.00
#
_symmetry.space_group_name_H-M   'P 1'
#
loop_
_entity.id
_entity.type
_entity.pdbx_description
1 polymer ?
#
loop_
_entity_poly.entity_id
_entity_poly.type
_entity_poly.pdbx_seq_one_letter_code
_entity_poly.pdbx_strand_id
1 'polypeptide(L)'
;MIKILKKYWILILLTIIIVNTLGFHFVKESIGISDALEHVESDEVIAELKQKDNFYMLFVEIVIILDGWLVLFIPYLIIRNFIKKSNLSKK
;
A
#
# COMPACT_ATOMS: atom_id res chain seq x y z
N MET A 1 12.21 -13.47 -13.99
CA MET A 1 11.07 -13.04 -13.14
C MET A 1 10.94 -13.87 -11.87
N ILE A 2 10.49 -15.12 -11.91
CA ILE A 2 10.27 -15.94 -10.68
C ILE A 2 11.53 -16.22 -9.85
N LYS A 3 12.70 -16.37 -10.47
CA LYS A 3 13.97 -16.59 -9.72
C LYS A 3 14.37 -15.37 -8.87
N ILE A 4 14.18 -14.16 -9.41
CA ILE A 4 14.45 -12.89 -8.71
C ILE A 4 13.42 -12.70 -7.59
N LEU A 5 12.15 -12.95 -7.89
CA LEU A 5 11.07 -12.88 -6.90
C LEU A 5 11.31 -13.84 -5.72
N LYS A 6 11.78 -15.07 -6.00
CA LYS A 6 12.17 -16.03 -4.95
C LYS A 6 13.39 -15.58 -4.14
N LYS A 7 14.37 -14.93 -4.78
CA LYS A 7 15.59 -14.44 -4.11
C LYS A 7 15.28 -13.31 -3.11
N TYR A 8 14.34 -12.42 -3.46
CA TYR A 8 14.00 -11.25 -2.67
C TYR A 8 12.64 -11.35 -1.97
N TRP A 9 12.04 -12.53 -1.90
CA TRP A 9 10.68 -12.71 -1.36
C TRP A 9 10.53 -12.17 0.07
N ILE A 10 11.55 -12.39 0.92
CA ILE A 10 11.56 -11.89 2.31
C ILE A 10 11.65 -10.36 2.35
N LEU A 11 12.49 -9.76 1.52
CA LEU A 11 12.63 -8.31 1.44
C LEU A 11 11.31 -7.68 0.97
N ILE A 12 10.68 -8.26 -0.05
CA ILE A 12 9.38 -7.82 -0.56
C ILE A 12 8.31 -7.91 0.54
N LEU A 13 8.27 -9.02 1.29
CA LEU A 13 7.34 -9.19 2.40
C LEU A 13 7.54 -8.12 3.48
N LEU A 14 8.79 -7.85 3.87
CA LEU A 14 9.12 -6.80 4.83
C LEU A 14 8.68 -5.42 4.34
N THR A 15 8.97 -5.10 3.08
CA THR A 15 8.54 -3.83 2.48
C THR A 15 7.02 -3.69 2.52
N ILE A 16 6.26 -4.73 2.17
CA ILE A 16 4.80 -4.72 2.22
C ILE A 16 4.29 -4.47 3.64
N ILE A 17 4.87 -5.13 4.64
CA ILE A 17 4.50 -4.94 6.06
C ILE A 17 4.75 -3.50 6.50
N ILE A 18 5.93 -2.95 6.17
CA ILE A 18 6.29 -1.58 6.54
C ILE A 18 5.34 -0.57 5.89
N VAL A 19 5.10 -0.70 4.58
CA VAL A 19 4.21 0.20 3.84
C VAL A 19 2.78 0.14 4.37
N ASN A 20 2.26 -1.04 4.67
CA ASN A 20 0.94 -1.21 5.27
C ASN A 20 0.85 -0.60 6.69
N THR A 21 1.88 -0.82 7.51
CA THR A 21 1.94 -0.26 8.86
C THR A 21 1.98 1.27 8.83
N LEU A 22 2.76 1.85 7.92
CA LEU A 22 2.81 3.29 7.69
C LEU A 22 1.47 3.83 7.18
N GLY A 23 0.83 3.14 6.24
CA GLY A 23 -0.51 3.50 5.77
C GLY A 23 -1.52 3.58 6.91
N PHE A 24 -1.57 2.56 7.77
CA PHE A 24 -2.46 2.56 8.94
C PHE A 24 -2.14 3.70 9.93
N HIS A 25 -0.85 3.97 10.17
CA HIS A 25 -0.42 5.08 11.01
C HIS A 25 -0.91 6.43 10.45
N PHE A 26 -0.74 6.65 9.14
CA PHE A 26 -1.15 7.90 8.49
C PHE A 26 -2.66 8.07 8.42
N VAL A 27 -3.46 7.01 8.27
CA VAL A 27 -4.92 7.09 8.44
C VAL A 27 -5.27 7.61 9.84
N LYS A 28 -4.65 7.04 10.88
CA LYS A 28 -4.90 7.46 12.26
C LYS A 28 -4.48 8.92 12.49
N GLU A 29 -3.34 9.31 11.95
CA GLU A 29 -2.83 10.68 12.10
C GLU A 29 -3.68 11.70 11.32
N SER A 30 -4.16 11.35 10.13
CA SER A 30 -5.10 12.16 9.33
C SER A 30 -6.42 12.42 10.09
N ILE A 31 -6.98 11.39 10.74
CA ILE A 31 -8.17 11.56 11.60
C ILE A 31 -7.89 12.54 12.74
N GLY A 32 -6.72 12.44 13.39
CA GLY A 32 -6.32 13.36 14.45
C GLY A 32 -6.07 14.79 13.96
N ILE A 33 -5.56 14.96 12.73
CA ILE A 33 -5.40 16.28 12.11
C ILE A 33 -6.76 16.89 11.78
N SER A 34 -7.72 16.09 11.30
CA SER A 34 -9.08 16.55 11.05
C SER A 34 -9.75 17.09 12.32
N ASP A 35 -9.57 16.41 13.45
CA ASP A 35 -10.06 16.84 14.76
C ASP A 35 -9.35 18.14 15.23
N ALA A 36 -8.03 18.22 15.07
CA ALA A 36 -7.26 19.42 15.41
C ALA A 36 -7.65 20.64 14.55
N LEU A 37 -7.98 20.43 13.27
CA LEU A 37 -8.43 21.49 12.37
C LEU A 37 -9.78 22.10 12.79
N GLU A 38 -10.61 21.38 13.53
CA GLU A 38 -11.90 21.89 14.03
C GLU A 38 -11.73 22.86 15.22
N HIS A 39 -10.58 22.80 15.90
CA HIS A 39 -10.32 23.56 17.13
C HIS A 39 -9.24 24.63 17.00
N VAL A 40 -8.57 24.74 15.84
CA VAL A 40 -7.50 25.72 15.60
C VAL A 40 -8.05 26.96 14.90
N GLU A 41 -7.76 28.14 15.45
CA GLU A 41 -8.15 29.44 14.87
C GLU A 41 -7.05 30.13 14.04
N SER A 42 -5.81 29.62 14.09
CA SER A 42 -4.68 30.24 13.38
C SER A 42 -4.58 29.76 11.94
N ASP A 43 -4.72 30.69 10.98
CA ASP A 43 -4.65 30.42 9.54
C ASP A 43 -3.34 29.74 9.11
N GLU A 44 -2.21 30.10 9.74
CA GLU A 44 -0.89 29.52 9.43
C GLU A 44 -0.81 28.05 9.84
N VAL A 45 -1.33 27.74 11.04
CA VAL A 45 -1.41 26.37 11.56
C VAL A 45 -2.40 25.53 10.74
N ILE A 46 -3.52 26.12 10.32
CA ILE A 46 -4.50 25.45 9.44
C ILE A 46 -3.86 25.06 8.10
N ALA A 47 -3.07 25.94 7.50
CA ALA A 47 -2.41 25.68 6.23
C ALA A 47 -1.39 24.52 6.34
N GLU A 48 -0.58 24.51 7.39
CA GLU A 48 0.40 23.45 7.66
C GLU A 48 -0.29 22.10 7.88
N LEU A 49 -1.32 22.07 8.73
CA LEU A 49 -2.09 20.87 9.04
C LEU A 49 -2.80 20.30 7.80
N LYS A 50 -3.41 21.15 6.97
CA LYS A 50 -4.01 20.71 5.69
C LYS A 50 -2.99 20.12 4.73
N GLN A 51 -1.81 20.70 4.63
CA GLN A 51 -0.76 20.17 3.76
C GLN A 51 -0.32 18.78 4.24
N LYS A 52 -0.15 18.62 5.55
CA LYS A 52 0.23 17.36 6.18
C LYS A 52 -0.84 16.29 6.00
N ASP A 53 -2.11 16.64 6.22
CA ASP A 53 -3.24 15.74 6.02
C ASP A 53 -3.36 15.27 4.56
N ASN A 54 -3.22 16.19 3.61
CA ASN A 54 -3.26 15.86 2.19
C ASN A 54 -2.13 14.89 1.79
N PHE A 55 -0.92 15.07 2.34
CA PHE A 55 0.18 14.13 2.12
C PHE A 55 -0.14 12.74 2.67
N TYR A 56 -0.72 12.65 3.87
CA TYR A 56 -1.12 11.38 4.48
C TYR A 56 -2.21 10.68 3.70
N MET A 57 -3.24 11.42 3.27
CA MET A 57 -4.31 10.86 2.47
C MET A 57 -3.80 10.35 1.12
N LEU A 58 -2.95 11.10 0.43
CA LEU A 58 -2.28 10.66 -0.81
C LEU A 58 -1.46 9.40 -0.62
N PHE A 59 -0.69 9.31 0.48
CA PHE A 59 0.09 8.11 0.77
C PHE A 59 -0.82 6.89 0.96
N VAL A 60 -1.89 7.04 1.74
CA VAL A 60 -2.87 5.98 2.00
C VAL A 60 -3.52 5.52 0.70
N GLU A 61 -3.93 6.43 -0.17
CA GLU A 61 -4.50 6.11 -1.48
C GLU A 61 -3.55 5.27 -2.33
N ILE A 62 -2.26 5.64 -2.37
CA ILE A 62 -1.22 4.88 -3.08
C ILE A 62 -1.11 3.46 -2.51
N VAL A 63 -1.11 3.31 -1.17
CA VAL A 63 -1.05 1.99 -0.52
C VAL A 63 -2.25 1.13 -0.92
N ILE A 64 -3.46 1.70 -0.90
CA ILE A 64 -4.69 0.98 -1.30
C ILE A 64 -4.61 0.51 -2.76
N ILE A 65 -4.12 1.36 -3.67
CA ILE A 65 -3.96 1.00 -5.08
C ILE A 65 -2.94 -0.14 -5.22
N LEU A 66 -1.81 -0.08 -4.52
CA LEU A 66 -0.79 -1.13 -4.52
C LEU A 66 -1.33 -2.46 -3.99
N ASP A 67 -2.09 -2.43 -2.90
CA ASP A 67 -2.71 -3.63 -2.33
C ASP A 67 -3.74 -4.22 -3.32
N GLY A 68 -4.57 -3.38 -3.94
CA GLY A 68 -5.49 -3.80 -4.99
C GLY A 68 -4.79 -4.46 -6.18
N TRP A 69 -3.67 -3.89 -6.63
CA TRP A 69 -2.82 -4.50 -7.66
C TRP A 69 -2.26 -5.85 -7.23
N LEU A 70 -1.78 -5.99 -5.99
CA LEU A 70 -1.28 -7.27 -5.47
C LEU A 70 -2.38 -8.33 -5.43
N VAL A 71 -3.57 -7.96 -4.96
CA VAL A 71 -4.74 -8.86 -4.90
C VAL A 71 -5.15 -9.36 -6.28
N LEU A 72 -5.01 -8.56 -7.34
CA LEU A 72 -5.28 -9.01 -8.71
C LEU A 72 -4.11 -9.81 -9.31
N PHE A 73 -2.88 -9.38 -9.04
CA PHE A 73 -1.68 -9.94 -9.64
C PHE A 73 -1.32 -11.33 -9.09
N ILE A 74 -1.49 -11.57 -7.79
CA ILE A 74 -1.16 -12.85 -7.16
C ILE A 74 -2.01 -14.01 -7.72
N PRO A 75 -3.35 -13.94 -7.77
CA PRO A 75 -4.19 -14.97 -8.39
C PRO A 75 -3.84 -15.18 -9.86
N TYR A 76 -3.60 -14.09 -10.61
CA TYR A 76 -3.16 -14.18 -12.01
C TYR A 76 -1.88 -15.03 -12.15
N LEU A 77 -0.87 -14.77 -11.33
CA LEU A 77 0.37 -15.55 -11.34
C LEU A 77 0.15 -17.02 -10.97
N ILE A 78 -0.70 -17.29 -9.98
CA ILE A 78 -1.04 -18.64 -9.53
C ILE A 78 -1.70 -19.42 -10.68
N ILE A 79 -2.77 -18.86 -11.26
CA ILE A 79 -3.52 -19.45 -12.38
C ILE A 79 -2.60 -19.70 -13.58
N ARG A 80 -1.79 -18.71 -13.96
CA ARG A 80 -0.82 -18.84 -15.06
C ARG A 80 0.16 -19.99 -14.83
N ASN A 81 0.63 -20.16 -13.59
CA ASN A 81 1.58 -21.22 -13.26
C ASN A 81 0.92 -22.61 -13.30
N PHE A 82 -0.34 -22.73 -12.86
CA PHE A 82 -1.12 -23.97 -12.99
C PHE A 82 -1.35 -24.36 -14.46
N ILE A 83 -1.77 -23.41 -15.31
CA ILE A 83 -1.97 -23.65 -16.74
C ILE A 83 -0.66 -24.10 -17.40
N LYS A 84 0.45 -23.41 -17.12
CA LYS A 84 1.76 -23.77 -17.66
C LYS A 84 2.21 -25.17 -17.25
N LYS A 85 2.00 -25.56 -15.99
CA LYS A 85 2.34 -26.89 -15.48
C LYS A 85 1.47 -27.99 -16.10
N SER A 86 0.18 -27.73 -16.28
CA SER A 86 -0.76 -28.65 -16.96
C SER A 86 -0.35 -28.93 -18.41
N ASN A 87 0.03 -27.91 -19.16
CA ASN A 87 0.47 -28.07 -20.55
C ASN A 87 1.83 -28.78 -20.70
N LEU A 88 2.71 -28.70 -19.70
CA LEU A 88 3.98 -29.45 -19.65
C LEU A 88 3.78 -30.93 -19.28
N SER A 89 2.74 -31.26 -18.53
CA SER A 89 2.41 -32.65 -18.15
C SER A 89 1.72 -33.43 -19.27
N LYS A 90 1.17 -32.74 -20.28
CA LYS A 90 0.49 -33.34 -21.43
C LYS A 90 1.42 -33.57 -22.64
N LYS A 91 2.70 -33.25 -22.52
CA LYS A 91 3.72 -33.38 -23.57
C LYS A 91 4.77 -34.40 -23.13
#